data_AF-G9ZMS1-F1
#
_entry.id   AF-G9ZMS1-F1
#
_cell.length_a   1.000
_cell.length_b   1.000
_cell.length_c   1.000
_cell.angle_alpha   90.00
_cell.angle_beta   90.00
_cell.angle_gamma   90.00
#
_symmetry.space_group_name_H-M   'P 1'
#
loop_
_entity.id
_entity.type
_entity.pdbx_description
1 polymer ?
#
loop_
_entity_poly.entity_id
_entity_poly.type
_entity_poly.pdbx_seq_one_letter_code
_entity_poly.pdbx_strand_id
1 'polypeptide(L)'
;MTTRLREQFASKIVPHMMDKFSYKSVMQAPKIDKIVLNMGVGDAVTNAKNLDEAVSELALISGQKPLVTKAKKSIAGFRLREGMSIGAKVTLRGDRMYDFLDKLINVSLPRVRDFHGVSARAFDGRGNYTLGVREQLIFPEINYDNVNRVRGLDIVIVTTANTDEESHELLAQFGMPFAK
;
A
#
# COMPACT_ATOMS: atom_id res chain seq x y z
N MET A 1 18.61 -1.89 -11.48
CA MET A 1 18.78 -0.47 -11.15
C MET A 1 18.39 -0.32 -9.69
N THR A 2 19.28 0.14 -8.83
CA THR A 2 18.93 0.43 -7.43
C THR A 2 17.91 1.57 -7.39
N THR A 3 16.83 1.38 -6.65
CA THR A 3 15.80 2.38 -6.45
C THR A 3 16.34 3.53 -5.62
N ARG A 4 16.00 4.78 -5.97
CA ARG A 4 16.38 5.99 -5.21
C ARG A 4 16.13 5.84 -3.70
N LEU A 5 14.95 5.32 -3.34
CA LEU A 5 14.59 5.10 -1.93
C LEU A 5 15.42 4.00 -1.26
N ARG A 6 15.91 3.00 -2.00
CA ARG A 6 16.77 1.95 -1.46
C ARG A 6 18.15 2.48 -1.13
N GLU A 7 18.68 3.38 -1.95
CA GLU A 7 19.93 4.08 -1.67
C GLU A 7 19.78 5.06 -0.50
N GLN A 8 18.68 5.81 -0.47
CA GLN A 8 18.35 6.69 0.66
C GLN A 8 18.21 5.90 1.97
N PHE A 9 17.59 4.71 1.92
CA PHE A 9 17.46 3.85 3.08
C PHE A 9 18.82 3.48 3.68
N ALA A 10 19.72 2.95 2.84
CA ALA A 10 21.06 2.53 3.29
C ALA A 10 21.95 3.71 3.72
N SER A 11 21.89 4.84 3.02
CA SER A 11 22.83 5.95 3.21
C SER A 11 22.41 6.94 4.30
N LYS A 12 21.10 7.17 4.49
CA LYS A 12 20.59 8.22 5.38
C LYS A 12 19.69 7.69 6.48
N ILE A 13 18.73 6.84 6.12
CA ILE A 13 17.68 6.40 7.05
C ILE A 13 18.26 5.46 8.10
N VAL A 14 19.09 4.48 7.71
CA VAL A 14 19.70 3.54 8.66
C VAL A 14 20.55 4.26 9.72
N PRO A 15 21.50 5.17 9.37
CA PRO A 15 22.24 5.95 10.37
C PRO A 15 21.32 6.75 11.30
N HIS A 16 20.32 7.45 10.75
CA HIS A 16 19.39 8.25 11.55
C HIS A 16 18.59 7.40 12.56
N MET A 17 18.12 6.22 12.13
CA MET A 17 17.38 5.30 13.01
C MET A 17 18.29 4.69 14.09
N MET A 18 19.55 4.38 13.76
CA MET A 18 20.55 3.91 14.72
C MET A 18 20.83 4.97 15.78
N ASP A 19 20.98 6.23 15.39
CA ASP A 19 21.27 7.33 16.29
C ASP A 19 20.07 7.65 17.20
N LYS A 20 18.87 7.76 16.63
CA LYS A 20 17.65 8.12 17.37
C LYS A 20 17.24 7.06 18.38
N PHE A 21 17.27 5.78 18.01
CA PHE A 21 16.81 4.67 18.85
C PHE A 21 17.96 3.91 19.53
N SER A 22 19.22 4.32 19.29
CA SER A 22 20.42 3.75 19.92
C SER A 22 20.50 2.22 19.78
N TYR A 23 20.17 1.70 18.59
CA TYR A 23 20.23 0.26 18.32
C TYR A 23 21.65 -0.28 18.47
N LYS A 24 21.76 -1.53 18.92
CA LYS A 24 23.07 -2.18 19.16
C LYS A 24 23.68 -2.79 17.90
N SER A 25 22.86 -3.02 16.88
CA SER A 25 23.29 -3.64 15.62
C SER A 25 22.55 -3.02 14.45
N VAL A 26 23.26 -2.83 13.34
CA VAL A 26 22.70 -2.30 12.07
C VAL A 26 21.52 -3.14 11.59
N MET A 27 21.52 -4.44 11.88
CA MET A 27 20.43 -5.35 11.49
C MET A 27 19.16 -5.20 12.33
N GLN A 28 19.22 -4.46 13.45
CA GLN A 28 18.05 -4.12 14.26
C GLN A 28 17.30 -2.91 13.70
N ALA A 29 17.93 -2.11 12.84
CA ALA A 29 17.28 -0.96 12.22
C ALA A 29 16.04 -1.42 11.43
N PRO A 30 14.86 -0.84 11.69
CA PRO A 30 13.63 -1.19 11.00
C PRO A 30 13.75 -1.02 9.48
N LYS A 31 13.16 -1.96 8.74
CA LYS A 31 13.05 -1.91 7.29
C LYS A 31 11.62 -2.23 6.86
N ILE A 32 11.28 -1.85 5.63
CA ILE A 32 10.02 -2.26 5.01
C ILE A 32 10.22 -3.69 4.47
N ASP A 33 9.39 -4.62 4.91
CA ASP A 33 9.44 -6.03 4.48
C ASP A 33 8.67 -6.24 3.18
N LYS A 34 7.44 -5.72 3.14
CA LYS A 34 6.54 -5.84 1.99
C LYS A 34 5.47 -4.76 2.03
N ILE A 35 4.93 -4.44 0.86
CA ILE A 35 3.72 -3.65 0.72
C ILE A 35 2.64 -4.53 0.09
N VAL A 36 1.47 -4.59 0.72
CA VAL A 36 0.31 -5.33 0.21
C VAL A 36 -0.72 -4.32 -0.26
N LEU A 37 -1.11 -4.43 -1.53
CA LEU A 37 -2.21 -3.68 -2.09
C LEU A 37 -3.41 -4.60 -2.18
N ASN A 38 -4.56 -4.15 -1.71
CA ASN A 38 -5.79 -4.92 -1.66
C ASN A 38 -6.97 -4.08 -2.15
N MET A 39 -7.70 -4.59 -3.12
CA MET A 39 -8.91 -3.97 -3.64
C MET A 39 -10.09 -4.92 -3.39
N GLY A 40 -11.03 -4.45 -2.57
CA GLY A 40 -12.32 -5.11 -2.38
C GLY A 40 -13.31 -4.65 -3.45
N VAL A 41 -13.83 -5.58 -4.26
CA VAL A 41 -14.78 -5.30 -5.33
C VAL A 41 -16.09 -6.04 -5.01
N GLY A 42 -16.90 -5.49 -4.10
CA GLY A 42 -18.17 -6.11 -3.70
C GLY A 42 -19.14 -6.35 -4.86
N ASP A 43 -19.09 -5.48 -5.88
CA ASP A 43 -19.88 -5.59 -7.11
C ASP A 43 -19.45 -6.75 -8.02
N ALA A 44 -18.31 -7.41 -7.75
CA ALA A 44 -17.85 -8.56 -8.52
C ALA A 44 -18.81 -9.76 -8.41
N VAL A 45 -19.61 -9.81 -7.34
CA VAL A 45 -20.62 -10.86 -7.11
C VAL A 45 -21.71 -10.84 -8.19
N THR A 46 -22.06 -9.66 -8.71
CA THR A 46 -23.10 -9.49 -9.73
C THR A 46 -22.51 -9.41 -11.15
N ASN A 47 -21.31 -8.86 -11.30
CA ASN A 47 -20.65 -8.72 -12.60
C ASN A 47 -19.15 -9.06 -12.52
N ALA A 48 -18.78 -10.20 -13.10
CA ALA A 48 -17.40 -10.66 -13.16
C ALA A 48 -16.48 -9.69 -13.95
N LYS A 49 -16.99 -8.95 -14.93
CA LYS A 49 -16.17 -8.00 -15.72
C LYS A 49 -15.58 -6.89 -14.87
N ASN A 50 -16.31 -6.44 -13.85
CA ASN A 50 -15.81 -5.41 -12.92
C ASN A 50 -14.56 -5.88 -12.17
N LEU A 51 -14.46 -7.19 -11.91
CA LEU A 51 -13.29 -7.76 -11.26
C LEU A 51 -12.09 -7.80 -12.22
N ASP A 52 -12.32 -8.18 -13.48
CA ASP A 52 -11.25 -8.24 -14.49
C ASP A 52 -10.65 -6.85 -14.76
N GLU A 53 -11.49 -5.82 -14.78
CA GLU A 53 -11.05 -4.42 -14.84
C GLU A 53 -10.21 -4.05 -13.61
N ALA A 54 -10.68 -4.37 -12.40
CA ALA A 54 -9.96 -4.06 -11.16
C ALA A 54 -8.60 -4.76 -11.10
N VAL A 55 -8.51 -6.00 -11.59
CA VAL A 55 -7.25 -6.74 -11.72
C VAL A 55 -6.33 -6.06 -12.73
N SER A 56 -6.86 -5.56 -13.84
CA SER A 56 -6.08 -4.85 -14.86
C SER A 56 -5.55 -3.51 -14.35
N GLU A 57 -6.38 -2.72 -13.67
CA GLU A 57 -6.00 -1.46 -13.03
C GLU A 57 -4.91 -1.69 -11.97
N LEU A 58 -5.08 -2.67 -11.09
CA LEU A 58 -4.07 -3.04 -10.10
C LEU A 58 -2.77 -3.54 -10.74
N ALA A 59 -2.84 -4.23 -11.88
CA ALA A 59 -1.66 -4.66 -12.61
C ALA A 59 -0.87 -3.47 -13.15
N LEU A 60 -1.56 -2.43 -13.65
CA LEU A 60 -0.94 -1.19 -14.11
C LEU A 60 -0.26 -0.44 -12.97
N ILE A 61 -0.96 -0.27 -11.85
CA ILE A 61 -0.44 0.44 -10.67
C ILE A 61 0.79 -0.27 -10.08
N SER A 62 0.72 -1.59 -9.95
CA SER A 62 1.73 -2.38 -9.23
C SER A 62 2.84 -2.95 -10.11
N GLY A 63 2.67 -2.93 -11.44
CA GLY A 63 3.57 -3.58 -12.40
C GLY A 63 3.65 -5.10 -12.24
N GLN A 64 2.67 -5.71 -11.54
CA GLN A 64 2.66 -7.13 -11.22
C GLN A 64 1.25 -7.68 -11.33
N LYS A 65 1.11 -8.89 -11.90
CA LYS A 65 -0.17 -9.58 -12.02
C LYS A 65 -0.79 -9.82 -10.63
N PRO A 66 -1.97 -9.25 -10.33
CA PRO A 66 -2.64 -9.45 -9.05
C PRO A 66 -3.22 -10.86 -8.91
N LEU A 67 -3.36 -11.30 -7.66
CA LEU A 67 -4.07 -12.51 -7.30
C LEU A 67 -5.54 -12.18 -7.00
N VAL A 68 -6.46 -12.90 -7.65
CA VAL A 68 -7.89 -12.82 -7.33
C VAL A 68 -8.18 -13.51 -6.00
N THR A 69 -8.85 -12.80 -5.09
CA THR A 69 -9.26 -13.31 -3.78
C THR A 69 -10.67 -13.89 -3.85
N LYS A 70 -10.83 -15.09 -3.28
CA LYS A 70 -12.10 -15.82 -3.23
C LYS A 70 -12.69 -15.82 -1.83
N ALA A 71 -14.01 -15.88 -1.76
CA ALA A 71 -14.80 -16.05 -0.54
C ALA A 71 -14.39 -17.33 0.18
N LYS A 72 -14.06 -17.24 1.48
CA LYS A 72 -13.83 -18.42 2.32
C LYS A 72 -15.11 -18.99 2.94
N LYS A 73 -16.16 -18.18 3.08
CA LYS A 73 -17.42 -18.54 3.71
C LYS A 73 -18.58 -17.93 2.94
N SER A 74 -19.70 -18.63 2.94
CA SER A 74 -20.96 -18.11 2.42
C SER A 74 -21.62 -17.20 3.46
N ILE A 75 -22.04 -16.00 3.04
CA ILE A 75 -22.70 -15.01 3.89
C ILE A 75 -23.90 -14.46 3.14
N ALA A 76 -25.11 -14.81 3.60
CA ALA A 76 -26.36 -14.45 2.93
C ALA A 76 -26.57 -12.93 2.84
N GLY A 77 -26.20 -12.18 3.90
CA GLY A 77 -26.35 -10.72 3.94
C GLY A 77 -25.57 -9.98 2.84
N PHE A 78 -24.43 -10.54 2.41
CA PHE A 78 -23.63 -10.00 1.30
C PHE A 78 -23.91 -10.71 -0.03
N ARG A 79 -24.93 -11.58 -0.09
CA ARG A 79 -25.25 -12.43 -1.24
C ARG A 79 -24.06 -13.24 -1.74
N LEU A 80 -23.17 -13.62 -0.82
CA LEU A 80 -21.88 -14.19 -1.12
C LEU A 80 -21.89 -15.70 -0.87
N ARG A 81 -21.38 -16.48 -1.82
CA ARG A 81 -21.14 -17.92 -1.67
C ARG A 81 -19.65 -18.21 -1.59
N GLU A 82 -19.29 -19.27 -0.88
CA GLU A 82 -17.92 -19.77 -0.82
C GLU A 82 -17.35 -20.03 -2.23
N GLY A 83 -16.08 -19.69 -2.43
CA GLY A 83 -15.39 -19.82 -3.72
C GLY A 83 -15.64 -18.71 -4.73
N MET A 84 -16.61 -17.82 -4.50
CA MET A 84 -16.85 -16.65 -5.38
C MET A 84 -15.68 -15.66 -5.32
N SER A 85 -15.31 -15.08 -6.45
CA SER A 85 -14.28 -14.06 -6.54
C SER A 85 -14.83 -12.69 -6.08
N ILE A 86 -14.13 -12.00 -5.17
CA ILE A 86 -14.62 -10.77 -4.52
C ILE A 86 -13.63 -9.61 -4.68
N GLY A 87 -12.36 -9.89 -4.90
CA GLY A 87 -11.37 -8.84 -4.94
C GLY A 87 -10.07 -9.29 -5.56
N ALA A 88 -9.09 -8.40 -5.50
CA ALA A 88 -7.77 -8.62 -6.02
C ALA A 88 -6.74 -8.07 -5.05
N LYS A 89 -5.64 -8.79 -4.89
CA LYS A 89 -4.52 -8.36 -4.07
C LYS A 89 -3.19 -8.59 -4.76
N VAL A 90 -2.21 -7.75 -4.44
CA VAL A 90 -0.83 -7.92 -4.88
C VAL A 90 0.10 -7.65 -3.72
N THR A 91 1.20 -8.40 -3.64
CA THR A 91 2.24 -8.20 -2.63
C THR A 91 3.52 -7.83 -3.33
N LEU A 92 4.00 -6.61 -3.05
CA LEU A 92 5.22 -6.05 -3.58
C LEU A 92 6.35 -6.27 -2.57
N ARG A 93 7.51 -6.68 -3.09
CA ARG A 93 8.74 -6.90 -2.32
C ARG A 93 9.95 -6.45 -3.14
N GLY A 94 11.07 -6.24 -2.47
CA GLY A 94 12.32 -5.85 -3.13
C GLY A 94 12.21 -4.50 -3.83
N ASP A 95 12.76 -4.38 -5.03
CA ASP A 95 12.85 -3.09 -5.73
C ASP A 95 11.48 -2.52 -6.12
N ARG A 96 10.54 -3.37 -6.58
CA ARG A 96 9.17 -2.95 -6.96
C ARG A 96 8.40 -2.31 -5.80
N MET A 97 8.68 -2.74 -4.58
CA MET A 97 8.08 -2.16 -3.37
C MET A 97 8.57 -0.72 -3.16
N TYR A 98 9.87 -0.48 -3.29
CA TYR A 98 10.44 0.85 -3.18
C TYR A 98 10.00 1.75 -4.33
N ASP A 99 9.90 1.24 -5.56
CA ASP A 99 9.37 1.99 -6.70
C ASP A 99 7.93 2.44 -6.46
N PHE A 100 7.08 1.51 -5.99
CA PHE A 100 5.69 1.82 -5.67
C PHE A 100 5.58 2.86 -4.55
N LEU A 101 6.38 2.71 -3.48
CA LEU A 101 6.38 3.66 -2.37
C LEU A 101 6.82 5.06 -2.81
N ASP A 102 7.84 5.15 -3.68
CA ASP A 102 8.32 6.41 -4.21
C ASP A 102 7.26 7.14 -5.03
N LYS A 103 6.57 6.41 -5.92
CA LYS A 103 5.44 6.93 -6.68
C LYS A 103 4.28 7.33 -5.79
N LEU A 104 3.96 6.52 -4.78
CA LEU A 104 2.87 6.79 -3.86
C LEU A 104 3.10 8.13 -3.14
N ILE A 105 4.29 8.32 -2.55
CA ILE A 105 4.63 9.50 -1.76
C ILE A 105 4.75 10.75 -2.64
N ASN A 106 5.50 10.68 -3.73
CA ASN A 106 5.86 11.88 -4.49
C ASN A 106 4.85 12.25 -5.58
N VAL A 107 4.04 11.30 -6.05
CA VAL A 107 3.13 11.52 -7.20
C VAL A 107 1.67 11.30 -6.82
N SER A 108 1.33 10.17 -6.21
CA SER A 108 -0.07 9.80 -6.01
C SER A 108 -0.73 10.54 -4.83
N LEU A 109 -0.07 10.63 -3.67
CA LEU A 109 -0.64 11.30 -2.48
C LEU A 109 -0.93 12.79 -2.71
N PRO A 110 -0.06 13.59 -3.36
CA PRO A 110 -0.35 14.99 -3.67
C PRO A 110 -1.54 15.18 -4.61
N ARG A 111 -1.92 14.16 -5.40
CA ARG A 111 -3.08 14.19 -6.30
C ARG A 111 -4.40 13.89 -5.61
N VAL A 112 -4.37 13.47 -4.35
CA VAL A 112 -5.60 13.25 -3.56
C VAL A 112 -6.30 14.60 -3.39
N ARG A 113 -7.61 14.64 -3.70
CA ARG A 113 -8.43 15.84 -3.47
C ARG A 113 -8.48 16.14 -1.98
N ASP A 114 -8.28 17.42 -1.63
CA ASP A 114 -8.26 17.91 -0.24
C ASP A 114 -7.24 17.17 0.64
N PHE A 115 -6.01 16.97 0.14
CA PHE A 115 -4.97 16.27 0.87
C PHE A 115 -4.39 17.11 2.02
N HIS A 116 -4.67 16.69 3.26
CA HIS A 116 -4.15 17.31 4.49
C HIS A 116 -3.01 16.49 5.13
N GLY A 117 -2.51 15.47 4.44
CA GLY A 117 -1.60 14.47 4.98
C GLY A 117 -2.33 13.17 5.37
N VAL A 118 -1.55 12.12 5.56
CA VAL A 118 -2.04 10.81 6.00
C VAL A 118 -2.12 10.75 7.52
N SER A 119 -3.09 9.99 8.06
CA SER A 119 -3.27 9.88 9.51
C SER A 119 -2.07 9.22 10.18
N ALA A 120 -1.53 9.84 11.22
CA ALA A 120 -0.50 9.25 12.08
C ALA A 120 -1.05 8.18 13.05
N ARG A 121 -2.38 7.97 13.08
CA ARG A 121 -3.03 6.99 13.98
C ARG A 121 -3.33 5.64 13.31
N ALA A 122 -3.01 5.47 12.04
CA ALA A 122 -3.36 4.27 11.27
C ALA A 122 -2.33 3.13 11.39
N PHE A 123 -1.59 3.11 12.50
CA PHE A 123 -0.70 2.01 12.86
C PHE A 123 -1.44 0.94 13.67
N ASP A 124 -0.96 -0.30 13.60
CA ASP A 124 -1.62 -1.46 14.20
C ASP A 124 -1.10 -1.83 15.60
N GLY A 125 -0.24 -1.01 16.21
CA GLY A 125 0.41 -1.28 17.49
C GLY A 125 1.65 -2.18 17.40
N ARG A 126 1.94 -2.71 16.20
CA ARG A 126 3.09 -3.61 15.93
C ARG A 126 3.95 -3.07 14.80
N GLY A 127 3.91 -1.76 14.55
CA GLY A 127 4.75 -1.11 13.56
C GLY A 127 4.30 -1.30 12.10
N ASN A 128 3.11 -1.82 11.82
CA ASN A 128 2.57 -1.84 10.46
C ASN A 128 1.62 -0.66 10.25
N TYR A 129 1.66 -0.10 9.05
CA TYR A 129 0.85 1.06 8.68
C TYR A 129 -0.18 0.69 7.62
N THR A 130 -1.43 1.11 7.80
CA THR A 130 -2.49 0.90 6.80
C THR A 130 -3.02 2.23 6.30
N LEU A 131 -3.08 2.39 4.98
CA LEU A 131 -3.63 3.55 4.30
C LEU A 131 -4.78 3.12 3.41
N GLY A 132 -5.97 3.70 3.63
CA GLY A 132 -7.10 3.57 2.72
C GLY A 132 -7.11 4.71 1.71
N VAL A 133 -7.12 4.37 0.43
CA VAL A 133 -7.31 5.29 -0.70
C VAL A 133 -8.74 5.14 -1.21
N ARG A 134 -9.46 6.25 -1.35
CA ARG A 134 -10.87 6.22 -1.80
C ARG A 134 -11.02 6.02 -3.30
N GLU A 135 -10.07 6.50 -4.08
CA GLU A 135 -10.16 6.55 -5.54
C GLU A 135 -8.84 6.10 -6.17
N GLN A 136 -8.90 5.15 -7.12
CA GLN A 136 -7.73 4.69 -7.85
C GLN A 136 -7.17 5.73 -8.85
N LEU A 137 -7.91 6.80 -9.12
CA LEU A 137 -7.54 7.89 -10.04
C LEU A 137 -6.31 8.70 -9.59
N ILE A 138 -5.88 8.54 -8.33
CA ILE A 138 -4.69 9.21 -7.82
C ILE A 138 -3.40 8.71 -8.50
N PHE A 139 -3.44 7.50 -9.08
CA PHE A 139 -2.28 6.90 -9.75
C PHE A 139 -2.19 7.40 -11.20
N PRO A 140 -1.04 7.92 -11.65
CA PRO A 140 -0.86 8.40 -13.01
C PRO A 140 -1.01 7.32 -14.08
N GLU A 141 -0.84 6.04 -13.71
CA GLU A 141 -1.00 4.91 -14.61
C GLU A 141 -2.46 4.65 -15.02
N ILE A 142 -3.43 5.22 -14.28
CA ILE A 142 -4.85 5.05 -14.57
C ILE A 142 -5.35 6.19 -15.46
N ASN A 143 -5.88 5.83 -16.64
CA ASN A 143 -6.54 6.79 -17.52
C ASN A 143 -8.00 6.97 -17.09
N TYR A 144 -8.39 8.23 -16.81
CA TYR A 144 -9.75 8.61 -16.43
C TYR A 144 -10.81 8.09 -17.41
N ASP A 145 -10.55 8.15 -18.72
CA ASP A 145 -11.53 7.78 -19.75
C ASP A 145 -11.87 6.28 -19.75
N ASN A 146 -10.96 5.46 -19.22
CA ASN A 146 -11.12 4.01 -19.15
C ASN A 146 -11.76 3.53 -17.85
N VAL A 147 -12.00 4.44 -16.88
CA VAL A 147 -12.53 4.07 -15.57
C VAL A 147 -14.04 4.09 -15.57
N ASN A 148 -14.64 2.90 -15.53
CA ASN A 148 -16.09 2.73 -15.47
C ASN A 148 -16.67 3.08 -14.09
N ARG A 149 -15.91 2.81 -13.02
CA ARG A 149 -16.33 3.06 -11.63
C ARG A 149 -15.14 3.39 -10.74
N VAL A 150 -15.36 4.30 -9.80
CA VAL A 150 -14.40 4.61 -8.73
C VAL A 150 -14.36 3.45 -7.74
N ARG A 151 -13.14 2.98 -7.44
CA ARG A 151 -12.85 1.89 -6.53
C ARG A 151 -11.79 2.34 -5.52
N GLY A 152 -12.00 1.96 -4.27
CA GLY A 152 -11.02 2.17 -3.21
C GLY A 152 -9.89 1.14 -3.26
N LEU A 153 -8.77 1.49 -2.65
CA LEU A 153 -7.60 0.64 -2.52
C LEU A 153 -7.07 0.72 -1.08
N ASP A 154 -6.84 -0.43 -0.46
CA ASP A 154 -6.14 -0.51 0.81
C ASP A 154 -4.66 -0.82 0.57
N ILE A 155 -3.79 -0.02 1.16
CA ILE A 155 -2.34 -0.15 1.10
C ILE A 155 -1.84 -0.47 2.50
N VAL A 156 -1.26 -1.66 2.68
CA VAL A 156 -0.68 -2.09 3.94
C VAL A 156 0.83 -2.13 3.79
N ILE A 157 1.52 -1.28 4.55
CA ILE A 157 2.97 -1.24 4.63
C ILE A 157 3.40 -2.04 5.85
N VAL A 158 4.06 -3.17 5.61
CA VAL A 158 4.56 -4.04 6.66
C VAL A 158 6.02 -3.73 6.88
N THR A 159 6.37 -3.44 8.13
CA THR A 159 7.75 -3.16 8.53
C THR A 159 8.26 -4.23 9.49
N THR A 160 9.56 -4.20 9.76
CA THR A 160 10.16 -5.02 10.82
C THR A 160 10.22 -4.30 12.17
N ALA A 161 9.68 -3.08 12.27
CA ALA A 161 9.59 -2.37 13.53
C ALA A 161 8.72 -3.15 14.53
N ASN A 162 9.03 -3.03 15.82
CA ASN A 162 8.20 -3.65 16.86
C ASN A 162 7.19 -2.67 17.46
N THR A 163 7.44 -1.37 17.29
CA THR A 163 6.61 -0.30 17.84
C THR A 163 6.16 0.67 16.75
N ASP A 164 5.06 1.36 17.02
CA ASP A 164 4.51 2.35 16.09
C ASP A 164 5.40 3.59 15.97
N GLU A 165 6.14 3.94 17.02
CA GLU A 165 7.06 5.08 17.01
C GLU A 165 8.23 4.87 16.03
N GLU A 166 8.83 3.68 16.05
CA GLU A 166 9.88 3.28 15.12
C GLU A 166 9.38 3.31 13.67
N SER A 167 8.17 2.78 13.44
CA SER A 167 7.58 2.72 12.10
C SER A 167 7.17 4.11 11.59
N HIS A 168 6.61 4.94 12.46
CA HIS A 168 6.27 6.32 12.13
C HIS A 168 7.51 7.11 11.73
N GLU A 169 8.58 7.03 12.51
CA GLU A 169 9.84 7.69 12.16
C GLU A 169 10.40 7.16 10.84
N LEU A 170 10.41 5.84 10.66
CA LEU A 170 10.88 5.22 9.42
C LEU A 170 10.14 5.78 8.20
N LEU A 171 8.81 5.79 8.24
CA LEU A 171 7.97 6.32 7.15
C LEU A 171 8.15 7.83 6.96
N ALA A 172 8.31 8.59 8.05
CA ALA A 172 8.57 10.02 7.98
C ALA A 172 9.91 10.31 7.27
N GLN A 173 10.96 9.51 7.53
CA GLN A 173 12.26 9.61 6.85
C GLN A 173 12.20 9.21 5.37
N PHE A 174 11.27 8.32 4.99
CA PHE A 174 10.95 8.05 3.60
C PHE A 174 10.16 9.20 2.92
N GLY A 175 9.78 10.23 3.66
CA GLY A 175 9.05 11.39 3.16
C GLY A 175 7.53 11.25 3.21
N MET A 176 7.00 10.30 3.99
CA MET A 176 5.56 10.12 4.13
C MET A 176 4.92 11.38 4.73
N PRO A 177 3.95 12.01 4.04
CA PRO A 177 3.34 13.26 4.48
C PRO A 177 2.27 13.01 5.55
N PHE A 178 2.67 12.89 6.82
CA PHE A 178 1.73 12.78 7.93
C PHE A 178 0.99 14.09 8.19
N ALA A 179 -0.33 14.00 8.43
CA ALA A 179 -1.14 15.12 8.88
C ALA A 179 -0.67 15.56 10.28
N LYS A 180 -0.46 16.86 10.46
CA LYS A 180 -0.11 17.48 11.75
C LYS A 180 -1.35 17.71 12.59
#